data_AF-A0A151L3R6-F1
#
_entry.id   AF-A0A151L3R6-F1
#
_cell.length_a   1.000
_cell.length_b   1.000
_cell.length_c   1.000
_cell.angle_alpha   90.00
_cell.angle_beta   90.00
_cell.angle_gamma   90.00
#
_symmetry.space_group_name_H-M   'P 1'
#
loop_
_entity.id
_entity.type
_entity.pdbx_description
1 polymer ?
#
loop_
_entity_poly.entity_id
_entity_poly.type
_entity_poly.pdbx_seq_one_letter_code
_entity_poly.pdbx_strand_id
1 'polypeptide(L)'
;IFEKEAEKALKSTLLQYGARDYYIKAGILHIVIGDLVNAKISIDKYSMNDPRFLNSREKKFLDNIIDAVTEQNIEEFEEIVHEYDRITKLDNWKVHFL
;
A
#
# COMPACT_ATOMS: atom_id res chain seq x y z
N ILE A 1 -0.01 -9.04 11.66
CA ILE A 1 1.44 -9.25 11.91
C ILE A 1 2.26 -8.09 11.33
N PHE A 2 2.05 -7.72 10.06
CA PHE A 2 2.73 -6.57 9.43
C PHE A 2 2.33 -5.19 9.99
N GLU A 3 1.07 -4.96 10.41
CA GLU A 3 0.68 -3.70 11.10
C GLU A 3 1.51 -3.42 12.36
N LYS A 4 1.70 -4.44 13.21
CA LYS A 4 2.51 -4.34 14.44
C LYS A 4 3.99 -4.09 14.16
N GLU A 5 4.51 -4.64 13.07
CA GLU A 5 5.88 -4.42 12.60
C GLU A 5 6.04 -3.00 12.05
N ALA A 6 5.04 -2.48 11.32
CA ALA A 6 5.04 -1.13 10.78
C ALA A 6 4.94 -0.05 11.88
N GLU A 7 4.10 -0.24 12.90
CA GLU A 7 4.05 0.64 14.09
C GLU A 7 5.37 0.64 14.88
N LYS A 8 6.03 -0.52 15.00
CA LYS A 8 7.36 -0.61 15.61
C LYS A 8 8.42 0.09 14.77
N ALA A 9 8.36 -0.04 13.44
CA ALA A 9 9.28 0.62 12.51
C ALA A 9 9.12 2.15 12.54
N LEU A 10 7.89 2.67 12.69
CA LEU A 10 7.63 4.10 12.87
C LEU A 10 8.25 4.67 14.14
N LYS A 11 8.25 3.90 15.23
CA LYS A 11 8.83 4.31 16.52
C LYS A 11 10.35 4.49 16.48
N SER A 12 11.02 4.01 15.44
CA SER A 12 12.47 4.11 15.29
C SER A 12 12.82 5.05 14.14
N THR A 13 13.45 6.18 14.47
CA THR A 13 13.87 7.21 13.50
C THR A 13 14.76 6.69 12.38
N LEU A 14 15.47 5.58 12.62
CA LEU A 14 16.31 4.86 11.66
C LEU A 14 15.54 3.97 10.67
N LEU A 15 14.33 3.51 11.05
CA LEU A 15 13.47 2.67 10.22
C LEU A 15 12.39 3.47 9.47
N GLN A 16 12.37 4.80 9.58
CA GLN A 16 11.39 5.68 8.93
C GLN A 16 11.31 5.49 7.40
N TYR A 17 12.43 5.16 6.76
CA TYR A 17 12.46 4.81 5.33
C TYR A 17 11.88 3.42 5.07
N GLY A 18 12.14 2.46 5.96
CA GLY A 18 11.55 1.11 5.89
C GLY A 18 10.06 1.10 6.23
N ALA A 19 9.60 1.98 7.14
CA ALA A 19 8.21 2.07 7.58
C ALA A 19 7.26 2.31 6.40
N ARG A 20 7.68 3.13 5.42
CA ARG A 20 6.96 3.38 4.17
C ARG A 20 6.78 2.12 3.33
N ASP A 21 7.85 1.35 3.17
CA ASP A 21 7.82 0.09 2.42
C ASP A 21 7.01 -0.98 3.17
N TYR A 22 7.07 -1.01 4.51
CA TYR A 22 6.20 -1.86 5.33
C TYR A 22 4.73 -1.46 5.22
N TYR A 23 4.41 -0.18 5.14
CA TYR A 23 3.03 0.29 4.95
C TYR A 23 2.46 -0.12 3.61
N ILE A 24 3.23 0.01 2.54
CA ILE A 24 2.77 -0.44 1.23
C ILE A 24 2.58 -1.95 1.20
N LYS A 25 3.52 -2.71 1.79
CA LYS A 25 3.45 -4.17 1.86
C LYS A 25 2.25 -4.64 2.68
N ALA A 26 2.00 -3.99 3.82
CA ALA A 26 0.81 -4.27 4.63
C ALA A 26 -0.48 -3.92 3.87
N GLY A 27 -0.53 -2.77 3.19
CA GLY A 27 -1.65 -2.36 2.35
C GLY A 27 -1.97 -3.37 1.26
N ILE A 28 -0.96 -3.81 0.49
CA ILE A 28 -1.12 -4.84 -0.55
C ILE A 28 -1.64 -6.14 0.06
N LEU A 29 -1.09 -6.60 1.18
CA LEU A 29 -1.57 -7.82 1.85
C LEU A 29 -3.06 -7.73 2.25
N HIS A 30 -3.52 -6.59 2.76
CA HIS A 30 -4.95 -6.42 3.09
C HIS A 30 -5.84 -6.50 1.84
N ILE A 31 -5.37 -5.95 0.71
CA ILE A 31 -6.07 -6.03 -0.58
C ILE A 31 -6.12 -7.48 -1.07
N VAL A 32 -5.01 -8.21 -1.01
CA VAL A 32 -4.90 -9.62 -1.44
C VAL A 32 -5.75 -10.56 -0.58
N ILE A 33 -5.90 -10.26 0.71
CA ILE A 33 -6.81 -10.99 1.61
C ILE A 33 -8.28 -10.80 1.19
N GLY A 34 -8.59 -9.83 0.33
CA GLY A 34 -9.94 -9.52 -0.13
C GLY A 34 -10.72 -8.62 0.82
N ASP A 35 -10.05 -8.03 1.81
CA ASP A 35 -10.69 -7.18 2.81
C ASP A 35 -10.37 -5.71 2.56
N LEU A 36 -11.07 -5.16 1.56
CA LEU A 36 -10.92 -3.78 1.07
C LEU A 36 -11.26 -2.74 2.14
N VAL A 37 -12.22 -3.07 3.02
CA VAL A 37 -12.62 -2.21 4.15
C VAL A 37 -11.46 -2.10 5.14
N ASN A 38 -10.87 -3.22 5.54
CA ASN A 38 -9.70 -3.21 6.41
C ASN A 38 -8.47 -2.59 5.74
N ALA A 39 -8.31 -2.74 4.42
CA ALA A 39 -7.25 -2.07 3.67
C ALA A 39 -7.37 -0.55 3.76
N LYS A 40 -8.56 0.02 3.47
CA LYS A 40 -8.82 1.48 3.57
C LYS A 40 -8.61 2.00 4.99
N ILE A 41 -9.13 1.30 6.00
CA ILE A 41 -8.94 1.69 7.41
C ILE A 41 -7.45 1.71 7.78
N SER A 42 -6.69 0.71 7.34
CA SER A 42 -5.26 0.62 7.64
C SER A 42 -4.47 1.73 6.95
N ILE A 43 -4.77 2.02 5.68
CA ILE A 43 -4.13 3.10 4.91
C ILE A 43 -4.44 4.48 5.52
N ASP A 44 -5.66 4.70 5.98
CA ASP A 44 -6.06 5.94 6.66
C ASP A 44 -5.30 6.11 7.98
N LYS A 45 -5.17 5.04 8.78
CA LYS A 45 -4.32 5.02 9.98
C LYS A 45 -2.85 5.32 9.65
N TYR A 46 -2.32 4.77 8.56
CA TYR A 46 -0.93 5.04 8.13
C TYR A 46 -0.75 6.50 7.73
N SER A 47 -1.75 7.08 7.07
CA SER A 47 -1.78 8.48 6.68
C SER A 47 -1.90 9.43 7.88
N MET A 48 -2.65 9.03 8.92
CA MET A 48 -2.71 9.75 10.19
C MET A 48 -1.39 9.70 10.96
N ASN A 49 -0.71 8.54 10.95
CA ASN A 49 0.55 8.34 11.66
C ASN A 49 1.75 8.97 10.94
N ASP A 50 1.74 9.00 9.61
CA ASP A 50 2.80 9.62 8.80
C ASP A 50 2.21 10.57 7.73
N PRO A 51 2.27 11.90 7.96
CA PRO A 51 1.85 12.90 6.98
C PRO A 51 2.63 12.83 5.65
N ARG A 52 3.82 12.21 5.63
CA ARG A 52 4.60 12.00 4.40
C ARG A 52 4.01 10.87 3.58
N PHE A 53 3.43 9.84 4.21
CA PHE A 53 2.73 8.77 3.54
C PHE A 53 1.43 9.26 2.88
N LEU A 54 0.73 10.22 3.51
CA LEU A 54 -0.46 10.87 2.94
C LEU A 54 -0.22 11.44 1.53
N ASN A 55 0.91 12.11 1.32
CA ASN A 55 1.30 12.70 0.03
C ASN A 55 2.19 11.79 -0.82
N SER A 56 2.36 10.53 -0.42
CA SER A 56 3.19 9.57 -1.14
C SER A 56 2.44 8.94 -2.31
N ARG A 57 3.18 8.59 -3.37
CA ARG A 57 2.63 7.91 -4.55
C ARG A 57 2.14 6.52 -4.20
N GLU A 58 2.80 5.90 -3.23
CA GLU A 58 2.44 4.62 -2.62
C GLU A 58 0.99 4.59 -2.12
N LYS A 59 0.55 5.64 -1.41
CA LYS A 59 -0.83 5.74 -0.90
C LYS A 59 -1.84 5.86 -2.02
N LYS A 60 -1.54 6.71 -3.02
CA LYS A 60 -2.40 6.90 -4.18
C LYS A 60 -2.56 5.61 -4.99
N PHE A 61 -1.49 4.85 -5.14
CA PHE A 61 -1.52 3.54 -5.79
C PHE A 61 -2.40 2.54 -5.05
N LEU A 62 -2.28 2.46 -3.73
CA LEU A 62 -3.12 1.58 -2.91
C LEU A 62 -4.61 1.95 -2.98
N ASP A 63 -4.94 3.24 -2.89
CA ASP A 63 -6.33 3.71 -3.03
C ASP A 63 -6.91 3.33 -4.40
N ASN A 64 -6.16 3.61 -5.47
CA ASN A 64 -6.59 3.29 -6.83
C ASN A 64 -6.80 1.79 -7.02
N ILE A 65 -5.90 0.93 -6.51
CA ILE A 65 -6.09 -0.51 -6.55
C ILE A 65 -7.31 -0.93 -5.74
N ILE A 66 -7.51 -0.37 -4.54
CA ILE A 66 -8.67 -0.71 -3.72
C ILE A 66 -9.96 -0.37 -4.45
N ASP A 67 -10.03 0.79 -5.10
CA ASP A 67 -11.21 1.19 -5.86
C ASP A 67 -11.42 0.26 -7.07
N ALA A 68 -10.38 -0.04 -7.85
CA ALA A 68 -10.46 -1.00 -8.97
C ALA A 68 -10.92 -2.40 -8.53
N VAL A 69 -10.38 -2.91 -7.42
CA VAL A 69 -10.78 -4.22 -6.85
C VAL A 69 -12.19 -4.15 -6.25
N THR A 70 -12.61 -3.01 -5.70
CA THR A 70 -13.99 -2.79 -5.20
C THR A 70 -14.99 -2.83 -6.35
N GLU A 71 -14.65 -2.23 -7.49
CA GLU A 71 -15.47 -2.23 -8.70
C GLU A 71 -15.38 -3.54 -9.49
N GLN A 72 -14.52 -4.48 -9.06
CA GLN A 72 -14.20 -5.72 -9.77
C GLN A 72 -13.68 -5.47 -11.20
N ASN A 73 -13.04 -4.32 -11.40
CA ASN A 73 -12.54 -3.87 -12.68
C ASN A 73 -11.07 -4.28 -12.85
N ILE A 74 -10.86 -5.45 -13.46
CA ILE A 74 -9.52 -6.02 -13.67
C ILE A 74 -8.69 -5.18 -14.65
N GLU A 75 -9.32 -4.60 -15.68
CA GLU A 75 -8.64 -3.75 -16.66
C GLU A 75 -8.06 -2.50 -15.99
N GLU A 76 -8.83 -1.86 -15.13
CA GLU A 76 -8.38 -0.68 -14.39
C GLU A 76 -7.27 -1.02 -13.39
N PHE A 77 -7.37 -2.17 -12.72
CA PHE A 77 -6.29 -2.67 -11.88
C PHE A 77 -4.99 -2.86 -12.67
N GLU A 78 -5.04 -3.53 -13.82
CA GLU A 78 -3.86 -3.72 -14.67
C GLU A 78 -3.28 -2.39 -15.14
N GLU A 79 -4.12 -1.43 -15.55
CA GLU A 79 -3.68 -0.10 -15.97
C GLU A 79 -2.95 0.63 -14.84
N ILE A 80 -3.52 0.63 -13.63
CA ILE A 80 -2.92 1.26 -12.44
C ILE A 80 -1.57 0.61 -12.11
N VAL A 81 -1.48 -0.74 -12.14
CA VAL A 81 -0.24 -1.49 -11.90
C VAL A 81 0.80 -1.17 -12.96
N HIS A 82 0.40 -1.10 -14.24
CA HIS A 82 1.28 -0.74 -15.34
C HIS A 82 1.81 0.69 -15.26
N GLU A 83 0.94 1.67 -14.97
CA GLU A 83 1.35 3.05 -14.76
C GLU A 83 2.32 3.17 -13.59
N TYR A 84 2.02 2.45 -12.49
CA TYR A 84 2.86 2.48 -11.31
C TYR A 84 4.22 1.84 -11.55
N ASP A 85 4.29 0.68 -12.23
CA ASP A 85 5.56 0.02 -12.59
C ASP A 85 6.44 0.91 -13.47
N ARG A 86 5.82 1.65 -14.40
CA ARG A 86 6.52 2.55 -15.31
C ARG A 86 7.19 3.71 -14.57
N ILE A 87 6.60 4.18 -13.47
CA ILE A 87 7.11 5.30 -12.67
C ILE A 87 8.03 4.80 -11.54
N THR A 88 7.61 3.73 -10.88
CA THR A 88 8.22 3.14 -9.70
C THR A 88 8.30 1.65 -9.94
N LYS A 89 9.46 1.20 -10.40
CA LYS A 89 9.73 -0.21 -10.73
C LYS A 89 9.21 -1.11 -9.61
N LEU A 90 8.23 -1.96 -9.92
CA LEU A 90 7.64 -2.84 -8.92
C LEU A 90 8.69 -3.88 -8.53
N ASP A 91 8.97 -3.96 -7.23
CA ASP A 91 9.80 -5.03 -6.70
C ASP A 91 9.12 -6.38 -6.92
N ASN A 92 9.91 -7.44 -7.14
CA ASN A 92 9.42 -8.81 -7.37
C ASN A 92 8.42 -9.29 -6.30
N TRP A 93 8.51 -8.78 -5.08
CA TRP A 93 7.55 -9.08 -4.01
C TRP A 93 6.18 -8.46 -4.29
N LYS A 94 6.13 -7.20 -4.74
CA LYS A 94 4.88 -6.48 -5.03
C LYS A 94 4.16 -7.14 -6.22
N VAL A 95 4.91 -7.52 -7.25
CA VAL A 95 4.41 -8.27 -8.42
C VAL A 95 3.95 -9.69 -8.07
N HIS A 96 4.50 -10.30 -7.02
CA HIS A 96 4.09 -11.65 -6.61
C HIS A 96 2.76 -11.66 -5.85
N PHE A 97 2.43 -10.56 -5.16
CA PHE A 97 1.21 -10.45 -4.36
C PHE A 97 0.07 -9.77 -5.13
N LEU A 98 0.36 -8.85 -6.05
CA LEU A 98 -0.60 -8.29 -7.00
C LEU A 98 -0.89 -9.29 -8.13
#